data_AF-A0A963PT25-F1
#
_entry.id   AF-A0A963PT25-F1
#
_cell.length_a   1.000
_cell.length_b   1.000
_cell.length_c   1.000
_cell.angle_alpha   90.00
_cell.angle_beta   90.00
_cell.angle_gamma   90.00
#
_symmetry.space_group_name_H-M   'P 1'
#
loop_
_entity.id
_entity.type
_entity.pdbx_description
1 polymer ?
#
loop_
_entity_poly.entity_id
_entity_poly.type
_entity_poly.pdbx_seq_one_letter_code
_entity_poly.pdbx_strand_id
1 'polypeptide(L)' 'MTPHRRIAIVGATGVLGRPVLQRLLARGHTVRAIVRRP' A
#
# COMPACT_ATOMS: atom_id res chain seq x y z
N MET A 1 -12.75 -6.74 12.87
CA MET A 1 -12.68 -5.62 11.90
C MET A 1 -11.33 -4.94 12.01
N THR A 2 -10.49 -4.99 10.96
CA THR A 2 -9.28 -4.15 10.93
C THR A 2 -9.70 -2.70 10.73
N PRO A 3 -9.21 -1.74 11.53
CA PRO A 3 -9.55 -0.33 11.33
C PRO A 3 -9.08 0.14 9.94
N HIS A 4 -9.99 0.75 9.19
CA HIS A 4 -9.66 1.42 7.92
C HIS A 4 -8.74 2.62 8.22
N ARG A 5 -7.56 2.64 7.62
CA ARG A 5 -6.53 3.66 7.86
C ARG A 5 -6.01 4.18 6.53
N ARG A 6 -5.47 5.40 6.55
CA ARG A 6 -4.67 5.96 5.45
C ARG A 6 -3.22 5.61 5.67
N ILE A 7 -2.59 4.97 4.68
CA ILE A 7 -1.23 4.46 4.79
C ILE A 7 -0.41 5.00 3.61
N ALA A 8 0.72 5.63 3.90
CA ALA A 8 1.72 5.96 2.88
C ALA A 8 2.69 4.78 2.71
N ILE A 9 2.99 4.41 1.47
CA ILE A 9 3.93 3.34 1.16
C ILE A 9 4.98 3.82 0.16
N VAL A 10 6.25 3.57 0.48
CA VAL A 10 7.40 3.83 -0.40
C VAL A 10 7.90 2.49 -0.95
N GLY A 11 8.38 2.47 -2.19
CA GLY A 11 8.87 1.23 -2.80
C GLY A 11 7.76 0.25 -3.18
N ALA A 12 6.53 0.75 -3.37
CA ALA A 12 5.34 -0.04 -3.69
C ALA A 12 5.46 -0.91 -4.97
N THR A 13 6.40 -0.57 -5.84
CA THR A 13 6.66 -1.30 -7.10
C THR A 13 7.69 -2.41 -6.95
N GLY A 14 8.41 -2.47 -5.82
CA GLY A 14 9.47 -3.45 -5.57
C GLY A 14 8.94 -4.81 -5.14
N VAL A 15 9.85 -5.78 -5.05
CA VAL A 15 9.57 -7.19 -4.70
C VAL A 15 8.76 -7.31 -3.40
N LEU A 16 9.07 -6.49 -2.40
CA LEU A 16 8.38 -6.49 -1.11
C LEU A 16 7.16 -5.56 -1.10
N GLY A 17 7.29 -4.36 -1.68
CA GLY A 17 6.23 -3.35 -1.61
C GLY A 17 4.97 -3.74 -2.36
N ARG A 18 5.10 -4.50 -3.45
CA ARG A 18 3.97 -4.91 -4.29
C ARG A 18 3.00 -5.87 -3.59
N PRO A 19 3.45 -6.99 -2.97
CA PRO A 19 2.56 -7.85 -2.19
C PRO A 19 2.04 -7.15 -0.92
N VAL A 20 2.82 -6.26 -0.30
CA VAL A 20 2.35 -5.47 0.86
C VAL A 20 1.20 -4.54 0.46
N LEU A 21 1.32 -3.80 -0.64
CA LEU A 21 0.26 -2.94 -1.16
C LEU A 21 -1.03 -3.73 -1.39
N GLN A 22 -0.95 -4.88 -2.07
CA GLN A 22 -2.11 -5.74 -2.31
C GLN A 22 -2.79 -6.17 -1.00
N ARG A 23 -2.01 -6.59 -0.01
CA ARG A 23 -2.53 -7.01 1.30
C ARG A 23 -3.16 -5.86 2.08
N LEU A 24 -2.62 -4.64 1.98
CA LEU A 24 -3.20 -3.47 2.62
C LEU A 24 -4.54 -3.07 1.98
N LEU A 25 -4.64 -3.11 0.65
CA LEU A 25 -5.87 -2.86 -0.08
C LEU A 25 -6.93 -3.93 0.23
N ALA A 26 -6.55 -5.21 0.25
CA ALA A 26 -7.46 -6.32 0.58
C ALA A 26 -8.01 -6.22 2.02
N ARG A 27 -7.30 -5.55 2.93
CA ARG A 27 -7.76 -5.26 4.30
C ARG A 27 -8.62 -3.99 4.40
N GLY A 28 -8.89 -3.34 3.27
CA GLY A 28 -9.72 -2.14 3.16
C GLY A 28 -9.00 -0.83 3.47
N HIS A 29 -7.68 -0.82 3.63
CA HIS A 29 -6.97 0.43 3.89
C HIS A 29 -6.91 1.31 2.63
N THR A 30 -6.95 2.63 2.81
CA THR A 30 -6.64 3.58 1.75
C THR A 30 -5.12 3.74 1.69
N VAL A 31 -4.51 3.45 0.55
CA VAL A 31 -3.05 3.48 0.40
C VAL A 31 -2.62 4.55 -0.58
N ARG A 32 -1.66 5.39 -0.19
CA ARG A 32 -0.97 6.33 -1.07
C ARG A 32 0.43 5.81 -1.37
N ALA A 33 0.61 5.30 -2.59
CA ALA A 33 1.92 4.88 -3.07
C ALA A 33 2.74 6.11 -3.48
N ILE A 34 3.95 6.22 -2.92
CA ILE A 34 4.94 7.22 -3.30
C ILE A 34 5.91 6.54 -4.26
N VAL A 35 5.88 6.96 -5.51
CA VAL A 35 6.68 6.43 -6.61
C VAL A 35 7.41 7.57 -7.32
N ARG A 36 8.54 7.25 -7.96
CA ARG A 36 9.33 8.24 -8.72
C ARG A 36 8.62 8.71 -9.99
N ARG A 37 7.87 7.81 -10.63
CA ARG A 37 7.06 8.05 -11.83
C ARG A 37 5.73 7.31 -11.65
N PRO A 38 4.58 8.00 -11.66
CA PRO A 38 3.26 7.40 -11.49
C PRO A 38 2.90 6.41 -12.61
#